data_AF-A0A1V6UWZ3-F1
#
_entry.id   AF-A0A1V6UWZ3-F1
#
_cell.length_a   1.000
_cell.length_b   1.000
_cell.length_c   1.000
_cell.angle_alpha   90.00
_cell.angle_beta   90.00
_cell.angle_gamma   90.00
#
_symmetry.space_group_name_H-M   'P 1'
#
loop_
_entity.id
_entity.type
_entity.pdbx_description
1 polymer ?
#
loop_
_entity_poly.entity_id
_entity_poly.type
_entity_poly.pdbx_seq_one_letter_code
_entity_poly.pdbx_strand_id
1 'polypeptide(L)'
;MDGGANAWLFLAACFVMEALVWGFAFTYGVFQAYYTDMPQFKDSGNIAVIGTCAMGIMYLDSPLVFAAYRQWPKYQRFGCGLGVLLKCAALGLSSLTTNTTHLILTQGIFYALGGSIAYAPCILLMEE
;
A
#
# COMPACT_ATOMS: atom_id res chain seq x y z
N MET A 1 9.64 14.09 -25.89
CA MET A 1 9.27 13.37 -27.13
C MET A 1 9.05 11.93 -26.68
N ASP A 2 7.94 11.73 -25.98
CA ASP A 2 7.81 10.67 -24.97
C ASP A 2 7.07 9.50 -25.58
N GLY A 3 7.70 8.91 -26.60
CA GLY A 3 7.15 7.82 -27.42
C GLY A 3 8.05 6.58 -27.48
N GLY A 4 8.99 6.43 -26.54
CA GLY A 4 9.90 5.29 -26.49
C GLY A 4 9.36 4.10 -25.68
N ALA A 5 9.85 2.89 -25.95
CA ALA A 5 9.53 1.68 -25.18
C ALA A 5 9.74 1.86 -23.65
N ASN A 6 10.69 2.71 -23.26
CA ASN A 6 10.95 3.06 -21.86
C ASN A 6 9.78 3.84 -21.21
N ALA A 7 9.09 4.69 -21.96
CA ALA A 7 7.92 5.43 -21.46
C ALA A 7 6.74 4.47 -21.25
N TRP A 8 6.52 3.53 -22.17
CA TRP A 8 5.51 2.48 -22.02
C TRP A 8 5.82 1.52 -20.87
N LEU A 9 7.08 1.15 -20.67
CA LEU A 9 7.50 0.33 -19.51
C LEU A 9 7.30 1.07 -18.19
N PHE A 10 7.58 2.37 -18.14
CA PHE A 10 7.31 3.18 -16.95
C PHE A 10 5.80 3.28 -16.66
N LEU A 11 5.00 3.53 -17.70
CA LEU A 11 3.54 3.61 -17.58
C LEU A 11 2.94 2.27 -17.13
N ALA A 12 3.42 1.15 -17.68
CA ALA A 12 3.03 -0.19 -17.25
C ALA A 12 3.43 -0.46 -15.79
N ALA A 13 4.64 -0.03 -15.37
CA ALA A 13 5.07 -0.16 -13.99
C ALA A 13 4.19 0.65 -13.03
N CYS A 14 3.87 1.91 -13.35
CA CYS A 14 2.95 2.68 -12.52
C CYS A 14 1.53 2.12 -12.52
N PHE A 15 1.04 1.58 -13.64
CA PHE A 15 -0.25 0.91 -13.68
C PHE A 15 -0.30 -0.32 -12.76
N VAL A 16 0.74 -1.16 -12.79
CA VAL A 16 0.86 -2.32 -11.89
C VAL A 16 0.94 -1.87 -10.44
N MET A 17 1.65 -0.79 -10.16
CA MET A 17 1.77 -0.20 -8.82
C MET A 17 0.44 0.34 -8.31
N GLU A 18 -0.30 1.09 -9.13
CA GLU A 18 -1.65 1.58 -8.84
C GLU A 18 -2.58 0.40 -8.50
N ALA A 19 -2.56 -0.63 -9.36
CA ALA A 19 -3.36 -1.84 -9.19
C ALA A 19 -2.98 -2.61 -7.91
N LEU A 20 -1.70 -2.67 -7.55
CA LEU A 20 -1.25 -3.32 -6.32
C LEU A 20 -1.62 -2.51 -5.08
N VAL A 21 -1.52 -1.18 -5.13
CA VAL A 21 -1.80 -0.27 -4.02
C VAL A 21 -3.29 -0.27 -3.68
N TRP A 22 -4.14 -0.15 -4.69
CA TRP A 22 -5.59 -0.11 -4.51
C TRP A 22 -6.23 -1.50 -4.52
N GLY A 23 -5.62 -2.47 -5.20
CA GLY A 23 -6.17 -3.83 -5.33
C GLY A 23 -6.33 -4.54 -3.99
N PHE A 24 -5.44 -4.31 -3.03
CA PHE A 24 -5.58 -4.85 -1.68
C PHE A 24 -6.79 -4.26 -0.96
N ALA A 25 -7.00 -2.94 -1.05
CA ALA A 25 -8.17 -2.28 -0.48
C ALA A 25 -9.48 -2.77 -1.13
N PHE A 26 -9.49 -2.97 -2.45
CA PHE A 26 -10.66 -3.50 -3.19
C PHE A 26 -10.99 -4.95 -2.81
N THR A 27 -9.99 -5.79 -2.62
CA THR A 27 -10.19 -7.20 -2.22
C THR A 27 -10.41 -7.37 -0.72
N TYR A 28 -10.24 -6.32 0.08
CA TYR A 28 -10.40 -6.35 1.53
C TYR A 28 -11.79 -6.83 1.97
N GLY A 29 -12.84 -6.53 1.20
CA GLY A 29 -14.20 -7.03 1.49
C GLY A 29 -14.31 -8.56 1.49
N VAL A 30 -13.54 -9.24 0.63
CA VAL A 30 -13.48 -10.72 0.57
C VAL A 30 -12.74 -11.26 1.79
N PHE A 31 -11.61 -10.63 2.15
CA PHE A 31 -10.86 -10.98 3.36
C PHE A 31 -11.71 -10.78 4.63
N GLN A 32 -12.44 -9.67 4.72
CA GLN A 32 -13.34 -9.39 5.83
C GLN A 32 -14.41 -10.49 5.96
N ALA A 33 -15.05 -10.89 4.86
CA ALA A 33 -16.04 -11.97 4.88
C ALA A 33 -15.42 -13.31 5.33
N TYR A 34 -14.22 -13.63 4.83
CA TYR A 34 -13.49 -14.85 5.18
C TYR A 34 -13.07 -14.89 6.66
N TYR A 35 -12.58 -13.77 7.21
CA TYR A 35 -12.23 -13.66 8.62
C TYR A 35 -13.46 -13.70 9.53
N THR A 36 -14.61 -13.17 9.09
CA THR A 36 -15.86 -13.19 9.87
C THR A 36 -16.41 -14.61 10.05
N ASP A 37 -16.14 -15.52 9.10
CA ASP A 37 -16.63 -16.90 9.13
C ASP A 37 -15.77 -17.81 10.03
N MET A 38 -14.54 -17.38 10.39
CA MET A 38 -13.67 -18.14 11.30
C MET A 38 -14.11 -17.99 12.76
N PRO A 39 -14.27 -19.11 13.50
CA PRO A 39 -14.69 -19.08 14.91
C PRO A 39 -13.68 -18.38 15.84
N GLN A 40 -12.43 -18.18 15.39
CA GLN A 40 -11.38 -17.46 16.13
C GLN A 40 -11.52 -15.94 16.09
N PHE A 41 -12.28 -15.40 15.12
CA PHE A 41 -12.41 -13.97 14.86
C PHE A 41 -13.86 -13.46 14.91
N LYS A 42 -14.82 -14.38 15.11
CA LYS A 42 -16.28 -14.16 15.10
C LYS A 42 -16.77 -13.11 16.11
N ASP A 43 -16.07 -12.95 17.23
CA ASP A 43 -16.38 -11.95 18.27
C ASP A 43 -15.56 -10.65 18.15
N SER A 44 -14.57 -10.62 17.26
CA SER A 44 -13.69 -9.46 17.09
C SER A 44 -14.21 -8.54 15.98
N GLY A 45 -15.06 -7.57 16.32
CA GLY A 45 -15.52 -6.51 15.40
C GLY A 45 -14.41 -5.62 14.81
N ASN A 46 -13.14 -5.87 15.17
CA ASN A 46 -11.97 -5.12 14.73
C ASN A 46 -11.46 -5.46 13.31
N ILE A 47 -12.01 -6.48 12.64
CA ILE A 47 -11.53 -6.88 11.30
C ILE A 47 -11.84 -5.81 10.26
N ALA A 48 -13.02 -5.19 10.30
CA ALA A 48 -13.38 -4.11 9.38
C ALA A 48 -12.47 -2.87 9.55
N VAL A 49 -11.99 -2.65 10.79
CA VAL A 49 -11.11 -1.52 11.15
C VAL A 49 -9.78 -1.60 10.41
N ILE A 50 -9.26 -2.79 10.08
CA ILE A 50 -8.00 -2.93 9.33
C ILE A 50 -8.11 -2.23 7.97
N GLY A 51 -9.17 -2.50 7.20
CA GLY A 51 -9.37 -1.92 5.88
C GLY A 51 -9.59 -0.40 5.94
N THR A 52 -10.38 0.05 6.92
CA THR A 52 -10.60 1.49 7.15
C THR A 52 -9.32 2.21 7.59
N CYS A 53 -8.52 1.62 8.48
CA CYS A 53 -7.23 2.16 8.89
C CYS A 53 -6.24 2.16 7.73
N ALA A 54 -6.18 1.12 6.90
CA ALA A 54 -5.31 1.09 5.73
C ALA A 54 -5.61 2.25 4.78
N MET A 55 -6.87 2.44 4.38
CA MET A 55 -7.28 3.56 3.53
C MET A 55 -7.07 4.91 4.22
N GLY A 56 -7.50 5.05 5.48
CA GLY A 56 -7.39 6.30 6.23
C GLY A 56 -5.95 6.76 6.41
N ILE A 57 -5.05 5.85 6.75
CA ILE A 57 -3.61 6.14 6.87
C ILE A 57 -3.02 6.46 5.50
N MET A 58 -3.36 5.72 4.43
CA MET A 58 -2.87 6.05 3.08
C MET A 58 -3.23 7.47 2.66
N TYR A 59 -4.46 7.92 2.93
CA TYR A 59 -4.89 9.28 2.60
C TYR A 59 -4.21 10.35 3.46
N LEU A 60 -4.04 10.11 4.76
CA LEU A 60 -3.39 11.06 5.68
C LEU A 60 -1.88 11.14 5.46
N ASP A 61 -1.25 10.02 5.11
CA ASP A 61 0.20 9.91 4.90
C ASP A 61 0.62 10.40 3.51
N SER A 62 -0.26 10.30 2.51
CA SER A 62 -0.02 10.81 1.15
C SER A 62 0.54 12.25 1.13
N PRO A 63 -0.13 13.30 1.67
CA PRO A 63 0.41 14.66 1.62
C PRO A 63 1.74 14.81 2.37
N LEU A 64 1.95 14.02 3.42
CA LEU A 64 3.16 14.04 4.25
C LEU A 64 4.35 13.45 3.49
N VAL A 65 4.13 12.34 2.80
CA VAL A 65 5.11 11.69 1.93
C VAL A 65 5.41 12.53 0.69
N PHE A 66 4.40 13.16 0.08
CA PHE A 66 4.60 14.12 -1.02
C PHE A 66 5.47 15.31 -0.59
N ALA A 67 5.22 15.88 0.59
CA ALA A 67 6.03 16.96 1.13
C ALA A 67 7.49 16.50 1.38
N ALA A 68 7.68 15.30 1.95
CA ALA A 68 9.01 14.73 2.18
C ALA A 68 9.78 14.51 0.87
N TYR A 69 9.15 13.95 -0.17
CA TYR A 69 9.80 13.73 -1.46
C TYR A 69 10.08 15.02 -2.22
N ARG A 70 9.24 16.05 -2.07
CA ARG A 70 9.50 17.38 -2.62
C ARG A 70 10.77 18.00 -2.03
N GLN A 71 11.10 17.68 -0.78
CA GLN A 71 12.31 18.14 -0.10
C GLN A 71 13.53 17.28 -0.45
N TRP A 72 13.32 16.01 -0.81
CA TRP A 72 14.37 15.05 -1.16
C TRP A 72 14.11 14.30 -2.49
N PRO A 73 14.16 14.99 -3.64
CA PRO A 73 13.85 14.39 -4.95
C PRO A 73 14.83 13.28 -5.34
N LYS A 74 16.09 13.33 -4.85
CA LYS A 74 17.09 12.27 -5.09
C LYS A 74 16.68 10.88 -4.60
N TYR A 75 15.80 10.79 -3.60
CA TYR A 75 15.38 9.52 -3.03
C TYR A 75 14.08 8.96 -3.64
N GLN A 76 13.40 9.69 -4.53
CA GLN A 76 12.12 9.27 -5.13
C GLN A 76 12.20 7.92 -5.86
N ARG A 77 13.22 7.73 -6.71
CA ARG A 77 13.37 6.47 -7.47
C ARG A 77 13.70 5.29 -6.58
N PHE A 78 14.55 5.49 -5.57
CA PHE A 78 14.92 4.42 -4.62
C PHE A 78 13.78 4.10 -3.66
N GLY A 79 13.02 5.12 -3.28
CA GLY A 79 11.85 5.04 -2.41
C GLY A 79 10.71 4.21 -3.01
N CYS A 80 10.51 4.26 -4.33
CA CYS A 80 9.54 3.40 -5.00
C CYS A 80 9.85 1.91 -4.79
N GLY A 81 11.09 1.49 -5.06
CA GLY A 81 11.53 0.10 -4.83
C GLY A 81 11.46 -0.29 -3.35
N LEU A 82 11.87 0.61 -2.46
CA LEU A 82 11.82 0.35 -1.01
C LEU A 82 10.38 0.20 -0.51
N GLY A 83 9.44 1.02 -0.99
CA GLY A 83 8.02 0.96 -0.63
C GLY A 83 7.35 -0.34 -1.08
N VAL A 84 7.69 -0.84 -2.28
CA VAL A 84 7.24 -2.16 -2.77
C VAL A 84 7.76 -3.29 -1.89
N LEU A 85 9.07 -3.26 -1.56
CA LEU A 85 9.66 -4.27 -0.68
C LEU A 85 9.02 -4.25 0.70
N LEU A 86 8.77 -3.05 1.26
CA LEU A 86 8.08 -2.90 2.53
C LEU A 86 6.66 -3.48 2.48
N LYS A 87 5.91 -3.24 1.39
CA LYS A 87 4.58 -3.81 1.18
C LYS A 87 4.59 -5.34 1.11
N CYS A 88 5.51 -5.91 0.33
CA CYS A 88 5.66 -7.36 0.22
C CYS A 88 6.03 -7.98 1.57
N ALA A 89 6.94 -7.34 2.32
CA ALA A 89 7.31 -7.78 3.66
C ALA A 89 6.13 -7.68 4.63
N ALA A 90 5.35 -6.60 4.58
CA ALA A 90 4.15 -6.42 5.40
C ALA A 90 3.09 -7.49 5.14
N LEU A 91 2.83 -7.82 3.86
CA LEU A 91 1.92 -8.90 3.48
C LEU A 91 2.46 -10.28 3.90
N GLY A 92 3.76 -10.52 3.73
CA GLY A 92 4.40 -11.76 4.19
C GLY A 92 4.30 -11.94 5.71
N LEU A 93 4.55 -10.88 6.48
CA LEU A 93 4.38 -10.87 7.94
C LEU A 93 2.93 -11.04 8.36
N SER A 94 1.99 -10.46 7.60
CA SER A 94 0.56 -10.65 7.83
C SER A 94 0.12 -12.11 7.66
N SER A 95 0.75 -12.86 6.75
CA SER A 95 0.43 -14.28 6.53
C SER A 95 0.80 -15.16 7.73
N LEU A 96 1.78 -14.74 8.53
CA LEU A 96 2.28 -15.48 9.70
C LEU A 96 1.55 -15.10 11.00
N THR A 97 0.67 -14.10 10.99
CA THR A 97 0.08 -13.56 12.21
C THR A 97 -1.28 -14.18 12.53
N THR A 98 -1.38 -14.72 13.75
CA THR A 98 -2.57 -15.41 14.27
C THR A 98 -3.49 -14.49 15.08
N ASN A 99 -3.21 -13.19 15.13
CA ASN A 99 -3.88 -12.23 16.00
C ASN A 99 -4.32 -10.98 15.23
N THR A 100 -5.57 -10.55 15.44
CA THR A 100 -6.21 -9.45 14.71
C THR A 100 -5.46 -8.12 14.87
N THR A 101 -4.92 -7.85 16.05
CA THR A 101 -4.14 -6.62 16.34
C THR A 101 -2.86 -6.55 15.52
N HIS A 102 -2.17 -7.68 15.35
CA HIS A 102 -0.96 -7.74 14.54
C HIS A 102 -1.26 -7.64 13.04
N LEU A 103 -2.44 -8.11 12.62
CA LEU A 103 -2.95 -7.90 11.26
C LEU A 103 -3.23 -6.41 11.00
N ILE A 104 -3.87 -5.70 11.94
CA ILE A 104 -4.09 -4.24 11.83
C ILE A 104 -2.74 -3.51 11.70
N LEU A 105 -1.76 -3.89 12.50
CA LEU A 105 -0.44 -3.25 12.45
C LEU A 105 0.26 -3.48 11.12
N THR A 106 0.28 -4.72 10.62
CA THR A 106 1.01 -5.08 9.39
C THR A 106 0.26 -4.68 8.11
N GLN A 107 -1.01 -5.07 7.95
CA GLN A 107 -1.84 -4.75 6.78
C GLN A 107 -2.46 -3.36 6.80
N GLY A 108 -2.70 -2.79 7.98
CA GLY A 108 -3.22 -1.43 8.10
C GLY A 108 -2.09 -0.42 7.97
N ILE A 109 -1.14 -0.45 8.90
CA ILE A 109 -0.15 0.62 9.06
C ILE A 109 1.03 0.42 8.12
N PHE A 110 1.74 -0.72 8.20
CA PHE A 110 2.95 -0.93 7.41
C PHE A 110 2.66 -0.99 5.90
N TYR A 111 1.56 -1.63 5.50
CA TYR A 111 1.13 -1.64 4.11
C TYR A 111 0.75 -0.24 3.61
N ALA A 112 0.02 0.56 4.41
CA ALA A 112 -0.35 1.92 4.02
C ALA A 112 0.88 2.81 3.86
N LEU A 113 1.81 2.79 4.81
CA LEU A 113 3.08 3.53 4.74
C LEU A 113 3.89 3.14 3.51
N GLY A 114 4.08 1.85 3.25
CA GLY A 114 4.75 1.37 2.04
C GLY A 114 4.03 1.78 0.76
N GLY A 115 2.71 1.95 0.83
CA GLY A 115 1.85 2.38 -0.26
C GLY A 115 2.05 3.82 -0.62
N SER A 116 1.94 4.72 0.35
CA SER A 116 2.18 6.16 0.17
C SER A 116 3.59 6.42 -0.37
N ILE A 117 4.60 5.74 0.19
CA ILE A 117 6.01 5.86 -0.20
C ILE A 117 6.24 5.44 -1.65
N ALA A 118 5.55 4.38 -2.10
CA ALA A 118 5.69 3.90 -3.46
C ALA A 118 4.82 4.68 -4.47
N TYR A 119 3.72 5.28 -4.00
CA TYR A 119 2.77 6.02 -4.83
C TYR A 119 3.26 7.42 -5.22
N ALA A 120 3.84 8.16 -4.28
CA ALA A 120 4.32 9.52 -4.50
C ALA A 120 5.31 9.68 -5.68
N PRO A 121 6.36 8.85 -5.84
CA PRO A 121 7.26 8.97 -6.98
C PRO A 121 6.60 8.55 -8.31
N CYS A 122 5.58 7.67 -8.30
CA CYS A 122 4.85 7.31 -9.52
C CYS A 122 4.07 8.51 -10.07
N ILE A 123 3.40 9.27 -9.20
CA ILE A 123 2.71 10.50 -9.60
C ILE A 123 3.70 11.56 -10.07
N LEU A 124 4.73 11.86 -9.26
CA LEU A 124 5.68 12.93 -9.58
C LEU A 124 6.45 12.68 -10.89
N LEU A 125 6.82 11.44 -11.16
CA LEU A 125 7.53 11.08 -12.40
C LEU A 125 6.60 10.88 -13.60
N MET A 126 5.27 10.84 -13.39
CA MET A 126 4.26 10.81 -14.44
C MET A 126 3.82 12.21 -14.87
N GLU A 127 3.99 13.21 -14.00
CA GLU A 127 3.80 14.63 -14.32
C GLU A 127 4.99 15.26 -15.06
N GLU A 128 6.19 14.67 -14.94
CA GLU A 128 7.40 15.03 -15.71
C GLU A 128 7.43 14.39 -17.10
#